data_AF-A0A0D3JH11-F1
#
_entry.id   AF-A0A0D3JH11-F1
#
_cell.length_a   1.000
_cell.length_b   1.000
_cell.length_c   1.000
_cell.angle_alpha   90.00
_cell.angle_beta   90.00
_cell.angle_gamma   90.00
#
_symmetry.space_group_name_H-M   'P 1'
#
loop_
_entity.id
_entity.type
_entity.pdbx_description
1 polymer ?
#
loop_
_entity_poly.entity_id
_entity_poly.type
_entity_poly.pdbx_seq_one_letter_code
_entity_poly.pdbx_strand_id
1 'polypeptide(L)'
;MPSKRSRSEPPSGSSEGENRSSVRRSSRERAAVQRYVAGPAHGDSYSFETARFHIVPPNGWHRFLWKMGCSALNTLKYNGELPPPVAPCPCWLLPSSDEMAVRIAEIQPQLAAAGWRTLTCDAALVSRLSNKQRLREHAEELGLLKHLPAHYPALQGAAYPAVLKGAEGNHGSNVHIVHSPEEALEIVPGGLDDEWLLQELIPGQVEYSVSLLVDDGKLLDNIETAYEYDRPEYVWPNVEELSRSSQGSVPPRFLAVMESFLPGFSGICNFNYKVRKTTGEICIFEINTRVGADLACDVPRPRARALFEKLASLGALQPSARPQ
;
A
#
# COMPACT_ATOMS: atom_id res chain seq x y z
N MET A 1 35.63 -30.37 63.18
CA MET A 1 34.23 -29.90 63.29
C MET A 1 33.92 -29.07 62.04
N PRO A 2 32.80 -29.34 61.35
CA PRO A 2 32.70 -29.24 59.89
C PRO A 2 32.29 -27.86 59.38
N SER A 3 32.84 -27.43 58.25
CA SER A 3 32.31 -26.31 57.47
C SER A 3 31.98 -26.81 56.06
N LYS A 4 30.69 -27.06 55.84
CA LYS A 4 30.09 -27.33 54.52
C LYS A 4 30.10 -26.03 53.72
N ARG A 5 30.77 -26.01 52.56
CA ARG A 5 30.59 -24.96 51.55
C ARG A 5 29.59 -25.45 50.50
N SER A 6 28.39 -24.87 50.54
CA SER A 6 27.37 -24.96 49.49
C SER A 6 27.76 -24.04 48.33
N ARG A 7 27.93 -24.59 47.12
CA ARG A 7 27.89 -23.82 45.88
C ARG A 7 26.48 -23.94 45.31
N SER A 8 25.76 -22.82 45.29
CA SER A 8 24.50 -22.66 44.58
C SER A 8 24.80 -22.17 43.16
N GLU A 9 24.40 -22.95 42.17
CA GLU A 9 24.34 -22.55 40.77
C GLU A 9 23.20 -21.54 40.54
N PRO A 10 23.37 -20.55 39.65
CA PRO A 10 22.28 -19.67 39.25
C PRO A 10 21.38 -20.36 38.20
N PRO A 11 20.04 -20.13 38.24
CA PRO A 11 19.15 -20.68 37.24
C PRO A 11 19.28 -19.93 35.90
N SER A 12 19.56 -20.68 34.85
CA SER A 12 19.44 -20.27 33.45
C SER A 12 17.97 -20.07 33.09
N GLY A 13 17.50 -18.82 33.11
CA GLY A 13 16.20 -18.42 32.61
C GLY A 13 16.27 -18.01 31.14
N SER A 14 16.08 -18.95 30.22
CA SER A 14 15.81 -18.67 28.81
C SER A 14 14.35 -18.21 28.68
N SER A 15 14.14 -16.90 28.52
CA SER A 15 12.84 -16.36 28.12
C SER A 15 12.77 -16.30 26.60
N GLU A 16 12.28 -17.39 26.00
CA GLU A 16 11.76 -17.35 24.63
C GLU A 16 10.48 -16.51 24.64
N GLY A 17 10.65 -15.22 24.36
CA GLY A 17 9.54 -14.33 24.05
C GLY A 17 8.95 -14.73 22.71
N GLU A 18 7.95 -15.60 22.71
CA GLU A 18 7.05 -15.80 21.58
C GLU A 18 6.39 -14.47 21.23
N ASN A 19 6.99 -13.74 20.29
CA ASN A 19 6.41 -12.56 19.66
C ASN A 19 5.29 -13.02 18.73
N ARG A 20 4.18 -13.49 19.31
CA ARG A 20 2.92 -13.72 18.59
C ARG A 20 2.40 -12.35 18.19
N SER A 21 2.83 -11.89 17.03
CA SER A 21 2.14 -10.88 16.26
C SER A 21 0.70 -11.37 16.07
N SER A 22 -0.19 -10.98 16.98
CA SER A 22 -1.61 -11.17 16.78
C SER A 22 -1.92 -10.49 15.46
N VAL A 23 -2.24 -11.27 14.44
CA VAL A 23 -2.77 -10.78 13.18
C VAL A 23 -4.05 -10.04 13.57
N ARG A 24 -3.92 -8.73 13.82
CA ARG A 24 -5.03 -7.84 14.07
C ARG A 24 -5.86 -7.96 12.79
N ARG A 25 -6.97 -8.71 12.86
CA ARG A 25 -8.03 -8.62 11.86
C ARG A 25 -8.23 -7.14 11.63
N SER A 26 -8.07 -6.69 10.38
CA SER A 26 -8.10 -5.27 10.08
C SER A 26 -9.33 -4.67 10.77
N SER A 27 -9.11 -3.68 11.64
CA SER A 27 -10.15 -2.93 12.37
C SER A 27 -11.24 -2.37 11.46
N ARG A 28 -10.99 -2.39 10.14
CA ARG A 28 -11.92 -2.30 9.03
C ARG A 28 -13.18 -3.19 9.17
N GLU A 29 -13.22 -4.26 9.95
CA GLU A 29 -14.46 -5.07 10.13
C GLU A 29 -15.57 -4.42 11.00
N ARG A 30 -15.40 -3.19 11.52
CA ARG A 30 -16.44 -2.49 12.33
C ARG A 30 -17.58 -1.91 11.47
N ALA A 31 -18.78 -1.89 12.06
CA ALA A 31 -20.06 -2.20 11.39
C ALA A 31 -21.01 -1.02 11.05
N ALA A 32 -20.53 0.21 10.86
CA ALA A 32 -21.42 1.35 10.58
C ALA A 32 -21.60 1.64 9.07
N VAL A 33 -20.55 1.48 8.27
CA VAL A 33 -20.62 1.77 6.82
C VAL A 33 -21.09 0.51 6.08
N GLN A 34 -22.15 0.63 5.28
CA GLN A 34 -22.53 -0.40 4.31
C GLN A 34 -21.35 -0.62 3.36
N ARG A 35 -20.52 -1.61 3.68
CA ARG A 35 -19.59 -2.17 2.71
C ARG A 35 -20.41 -2.73 1.56
N TYR A 36 -19.75 -2.93 0.42
CA TYR A 36 -20.23 -3.90 -0.53
C TYR A 36 -20.43 -5.24 0.20
N VAL A 37 -21.67 -5.50 0.61
CA VAL A 37 -22.11 -6.80 1.09
C VAL A 37 -22.26 -7.60 -0.18
N ALA A 38 -21.25 -8.41 -0.47
CA ALA A 38 -21.35 -9.32 -1.61
C ALA A 38 -22.67 -10.07 -1.47
N GLY A 39 -23.48 -10.03 -2.53
CA GLY A 39 -24.65 -10.88 -2.63
C GLY A 39 -24.28 -12.34 -2.36
N PRO A 40 -25.26 -13.19 -1.99
CA PRO A 40 -25.01 -14.60 -1.80
C PRO A 40 -24.20 -15.13 -2.99
N ALA A 41 -23.08 -15.80 -2.69
CA ALA A 41 -22.35 -16.51 -3.72
C ALA A 41 -23.33 -17.54 -4.28
N HIS A 42 -23.85 -17.30 -5.49
CA HIS A 42 -24.68 -18.29 -6.17
C HIS A 42 -23.86 -19.58 -6.25
N GLY A 43 -24.43 -20.66 -5.73
CA GLY A 43 -23.76 -21.88 -5.26
C GLY A 43 -23.13 -22.77 -6.32
N ASP A 44 -22.66 -22.21 -7.41
CA ASP A 44 -21.81 -22.93 -8.35
C ASP A 44 -20.39 -22.89 -7.78
N SER A 45 -19.86 -24.06 -7.41
CA SER A 45 -18.45 -24.18 -7.06
C SER A 45 -17.64 -23.82 -8.30
N TYR A 46 -17.23 -22.55 -8.41
CA TYR A 46 -16.22 -22.15 -9.38
C TYR A 46 -14.93 -22.88 -8.99
N SER A 47 -14.70 -24.05 -9.59
CA SER A 47 -13.37 -24.65 -9.62
C SER A 47 -12.52 -23.72 -10.47
N PHE A 48 -11.79 -22.82 -9.81
CA PHE A 48 -10.69 -22.14 -10.48
C PHE A 48 -9.61 -23.19 -10.65
N GLU A 49 -9.70 -23.99 -11.71
CA GLU A 49 -8.70 -25.01 -12.03
C GLU A 49 -7.32 -24.38 -12.18
N THR A 50 -7.22 -23.08 -12.46
CA THR A 50 -5.95 -22.36 -12.36
C THR A 50 -6.12 -20.86 -12.09
N ALA A 51 -5.35 -20.33 -11.15
CA ALA A 51 -5.36 -18.91 -10.84
C ALA A 51 -4.64 -18.10 -11.91
N ARG A 52 -5.22 -16.96 -12.28
CA ARG A 52 -4.65 -16.02 -13.26
C ARG A 52 -3.78 -14.96 -12.61
N PHE A 53 -4.09 -14.63 -11.35
CA PHE A 53 -3.39 -13.62 -10.56
C PHE A 53 -3.10 -14.16 -9.16
N HIS A 54 -1.83 -14.16 -8.77
CA HIS A 54 -1.38 -14.46 -7.43
C HIS A 54 -0.91 -13.16 -6.76
N ILE A 55 -1.67 -12.70 -5.78
CA ILE A 55 -1.35 -11.54 -4.96
C ILE A 55 -0.53 -12.04 -3.76
N VAL A 56 0.67 -11.50 -3.55
CA VAL A 56 1.64 -11.96 -2.52
C VAL A 56 2.25 -10.78 -1.76
N PRO A 57 2.62 -10.92 -0.47
CA PRO A 57 2.35 -12.07 0.41
C PRO A 57 0.85 -12.19 0.77
N PRO A 58 0.41 -13.31 1.38
CA PRO A 58 -0.96 -13.44 1.86
C PRO A 58 -1.22 -12.46 3.01
N ASN A 59 -2.27 -11.64 2.89
CA ASN A 59 -2.64 -10.62 3.86
C ASN A 59 -4.13 -10.67 4.26
N GLY A 60 -4.79 -11.80 3.95
CA GLY A 60 -6.18 -12.05 4.33
C GLY A 60 -7.22 -11.59 3.31
N TRP A 61 -6.82 -11.07 2.15
CA TRP A 61 -7.76 -10.59 1.12
C TRP A 61 -8.37 -11.69 0.26
N HIS A 62 -7.98 -12.96 0.44
CA HIS A 62 -8.41 -14.07 -0.41
C HIS A 62 -9.93 -14.13 -0.65
N ARG A 63 -10.76 -13.96 0.39
CA ARG A 63 -12.22 -13.99 0.25
C ARG A 63 -12.76 -12.87 -0.64
N PHE A 64 -12.15 -11.69 -0.62
CA PHE A 64 -12.57 -10.55 -1.43
C PHE A 64 -12.12 -10.68 -2.88
N LEU A 65 -10.90 -11.18 -3.09
CA LEU A 65 -10.35 -11.44 -4.41
C LEU A 65 -11.10 -12.57 -5.12
N TRP A 66 -11.44 -13.64 -4.41
CA TRP A 66 -12.24 -14.75 -4.94
C TRP A 66 -13.59 -14.26 -5.49
N LYS A 67 -14.26 -13.36 -4.75
CA LYS A 67 -15.53 -12.75 -5.15
C LYS A 67 -15.45 -11.82 -6.36
N MET A 68 -14.25 -11.47 -6.85
CA MET A 68 -14.12 -10.71 -8.10
C MET A 68 -14.43 -11.56 -9.33
N GLY A 69 -14.36 -12.89 -9.24
CA GLY A 69 -14.67 -13.77 -10.38
C GLY A 69 -13.66 -13.66 -11.54
N CYS A 70 -12.41 -13.29 -11.24
CA CYS A 70 -11.32 -13.15 -12.23
C CYS A 70 -10.13 -14.08 -11.96
N SER A 71 -10.32 -15.12 -11.14
CA SER A 71 -9.28 -16.08 -10.75
C SER A 71 -8.08 -15.44 -10.02
N ALA A 72 -8.33 -14.40 -9.21
CA ALA A 72 -7.34 -13.77 -8.34
C ALA A 72 -7.29 -14.44 -6.96
N LEU A 73 -6.10 -14.83 -6.50
CA LEU A 73 -5.86 -15.50 -5.22
C LEU A 73 -4.83 -14.76 -4.37
N ASN A 74 -4.96 -14.88 -3.05
CA ASN A 74 -3.99 -14.37 -2.06
C ASN A 74 -3.69 -15.45 -1.01
N THR A 75 -3.32 -16.62 -1.49
CA THR A 75 -3.07 -17.83 -0.68
C THR A 75 -1.66 -18.37 -0.84
N LEU A 76 -0.92 -17.93 -1.86
CA LEU A 76 0.46 -18.34 -2.10
C LEU A 76 1.35 -17.76 -0.99
N LYS A 77 1.94 -18.62 -0.17
CA LYS A 77 2.89 -18.25 0.89
C LYS A 77 4.28 -17.99 0.28
N TYR A 78 4.41 -16.86 -0.40
CA TYR A 78 5.67 -16.41 -0.95
C TYR A 78 6.02 -15.03 -0.40
N ASN A 79 7.26 -14.87 0.03
CA ASN A 79 7.80 -13.68 0.70
C ASN A 79 9.03 -13.10 -0.02
N GLY A 80 9.29 -13.50 -1.28
CA GLY A 80 10.41 -12.98 -2.07
C GLY A 80 11.73 -13.75 -1.92
N GLU A 81 11.73 -14.88 -1.20
CA GLU A 81 12.88 -15.78 -1.10
C GLU A 81 13.32 -16.33 -2.47
N LEU A 82 14.60 -16.72 -2.55
CA LEU A 82 15.20 -17.34 -3.73
C LEU A 82 15.53 -18.82 -3.46
N PRO A 83 15.34 -19.72 -4.44
CA PRO A 83 14.71 -19.46 -5.75
C PRO A 83 13.20 -19.18 -5.60
N PRO A 84 12.57 -18.40 -6.51
CA PRO A 84 11.13 -18.24 -6.49
C PRO A 84 10.45 -19.60 -6.78
N PRO A 85 9.23 -19.84 -6.27
CA PRO A 85 8.47 -21.03 -6.60
C PRO A 85 8.20 -21.07 -8.11
N VAL A 86 8.10 -22.27 -8.70
CA VAL A 86 7.69 -22.41 -10.11
C VAL A 86 6.23 -21.97 -10.26
N ALA A 87 5.94 -21.17 -11.28
CA ALA A 87 4.59 -20.75 -11.59
C ALA A 87 3.74 -21.98 -11.99
N PRO A 88 2.55 -22.16 -11.40
CA PRO A 88 1.71 -23.33 -11.71
C PRO A 88 1.16 -23.31 -13.15
N CYS A 89 1.10 -22.13 -13.75
CA CYS A 89 0.76 -21.88 -15.15
C CYS A 89 1.29 -20.48 -15.55
N PRO A 90 1.10 -20.04 -16.80
CA PRO A 90 1.35 -18.65 -17.19
C PRO A 90 0.39 -17.66 -16.47
N CYS A 91 0.71 -17.30 -15.24
CA CYS A 91 -0.08 -16.41 -14.39
C CYS A 91 0.74 -15.20 -13.91
N TRP A 92 0.03 -14.20 -13.41
CA TRP A 92 0.62 -12.98 -12.88
C TRP A 92 0.99 -13.12 -11.40
N LEU A 93 2.17 -12.63 -11.02
CA LEU A 93 2.55 -12.40 -9.63
C LEU A 93 2.44 -10.90 -9.33
N LEU A 94 1.64 -10.53 -8.33
CA LEU A 94 1.33 -9.15 -7.98
C LEU A 94 1.62 -8.86 -6.50
N PRO A 95 2.22 -7.72 -6.17
CA PRO A 95 2.51 -7.37 -4.79
C PRO A 95 1.26 -6.91 -4.03
N SER A 96 1.13 -7.34 -2.78
CA SER A 96 0.14 -6.93 -1.80
C SER A 96 0.71 -5.97 -0.75
N SER A 97 2.03 -5.80 -0.74
CA SER A 97 2.81 -4.87 0.09
C SER A 97 3.84 -4.14 -0.77
N ASP A 98 4.27 -2.97 -0.35
CA ASP A 98 5.25 -2.15 -1.08
C ASP A 98 6.65 -2.81 -1.07
N GLU A 99 7.01 -3.45 0.03
CA GLU A 99 8.26 -4.20 0.16
C GLU A 99 8.31 -5.36 -0.84
N MET A 100 7.16 -6.04 -1.02
CA MET A 100 7.05 -7.09 -2.04
C MET A 100 7.08 -6.53 -3.46
N ALA A 101 6.59 -5.31 -3.68
CA ALA A 101 6.68 -4.66 -5.00
C ALA A 101 8.13 -4.40 -5.39
N VAL A 102 8.91 -3.83 -4.46
CA VAL A 102 10.36 -3.63 -4.63
C VAL A 102 11.03 -4.97 -4.86
N ARG A 103 10.71 -5.98 -4.04
CA ARG A 103 11.32 -7.30 -4.18
C ARG A 103 11.04 -7.94 -5.54
N ILE A 104 9.79 -7.92 -6.00
CA ILE A 104 9.42 -8.43 -7.33
C ILE A 104 10.20 -7.70 -8.43
N ALA A 105 10.41 -6.38 -8.30
CA ALA A 105 11.19 -5.59 -9.24
C ALA A 105 12.68 -6.00 -9.27
N GLU A 106 13.28 -6.34 -8.12
CA GLU A 106 14.68 -6.79 -8.04
C GLU A 106 14.92 -8.16 -8.69
N ILE A 107 13.97 -9.09 -8.54
CA ILE A 107 14.14 -10.50 -8.96
C ILE A 107 13.35 -10.86 -10.22
N GLN A 108 13.06 -9.88 -11.09
CA GLN A 108 12.30 -10.10 -12.33
C GLN A 108 12.86 -11.23 -13.20
N PRO A 109 14.18 -11.33 -13.47
CA PRO A 109 14.71 -12.40 -14.30
C PRO A 109 14.46 -13.79 -13.72
N GLN A 110 14.57 -13.95 -12.41
CA GLN A 110 14.33 -15.21 -11.70
C GLN A 110 12.86 -15.59 -11.73
N LEU A 111 11.96 -14.62 -11.55
CA LEU A 111 10.51 -14.84 -11.65
C LEU A 111 10.12 -15.26 -13.07
N ALA A 112 10.65 -14.59 -14.09
CA ALA A 112 10.42 -14.95 -15.49
C ALA A 112 10.94 -16.36 -15.81
N ALA A 113 12.15 -16.71 -15.34
CA ALA A 113 12.70 -18.06 -15.50
C ALA A 113 11.86 -19.15 -14.80
N ALA A 114 11.20 -18.79 -13.69
CA ALA A 114 10.24 -19.65 -12.99
C ALA A 114 8.83 -19.65 -13.62
N GLY A 115 8.61 -18.95 -14.73
CA GLY A 115 7.35 -18.92 -15.49
C GLY A 115 6.33 -17.87 -15.05
N TRP A 116 6.69 -16.96 -14.13
CA TRP A 116 5.80 -15.89 -13.68
C TRP A 116 5.76 -14.72 -14.67
N ARG A 117 4.58 -14.11 -14.80
CA ARG A 117 4.42 -12.79 -15.41
C ARG A 117 4.43 -11.72 -14.31
N THR A 118 5.16 -10.65 -14.53
CA THR A 118 5.21 -9.48 -13.65
C THR A 118 4.91 -8.23 -14.47
N LEU A 119 4.21 -7.27 -13.86
CA LEU A 119 4.13 -5.90 -14.38
C LEU A 119 4.80 -5.01 -13.34
N THR A 120 6.05 -4.67 -13.62
CA THR A 120 6.91 -3.87 -12.74
C THR A 120 7.96 -3.15 -13.58
N CYS A 121 8.78 -2.32 -12.96
CA CYS A 121 9.84 -1.56 -13.61
C CYS A 121 11.13 -1.59 -12.79
N ASP A 122 11.97 -0.56 -12.91
CA ASP A 122 13.20 -0.44 -12.13
C ASP A 122 12.90 -0.41 -10.61
N ALA A 123 13.62 -1.24 -9.85
CA ALA A 123 13.40 -1.39 -8.41
C ALA A 123 13.66 -0.10 -7.62
N ALA A 124 14.58 0.76 -8.07
CA ALA A 124 14.83 2.03 -7.41
C ALA A 124 13.65 2.99 -7.61
N LEU A 125 13.04 3.03 -8.79
CA LEU A 125 11.81 3.81 -9.01
C LEU A 125 10.65 3.30 -8.15
N VAL A 126 10.42 1.99 -8.09
CA VAL A 126 9.40 1.39 -7.21
C VAL A 126 9.64 1.80 -5.75
N SER A 127 10.89 1.66 -5.28
CA SER A 127 11.27 2.04 -3.92
C SER A 127 11.11 3.54 -3.62
N ARG A 128 11.44 4.41 -4.58
CA ARG A 128 11.26 5.87 -4.43
C ARG A 128 9.79 6.25 -4.26
N LEU A 129 8.90 5.64 -5.03
CA LEU A 129 7.47 5.95 -4.96
C LEU A 129 6.82 5.44 -3.67
N SER A 130 7.20 4.26 -3.18
CA SER A 130 6.64 3.64 -1.97
C SER A 130 7.13 4.24 -0.65
N ASN A 131 8.32 4.83 -0.60
CA ASN A 131 8.89 5.41 0.61
C ASN A 131 8.55 6.91 0.68
N LYS A 132 7.99 7.37 1.81
CA LYS A 132 7.47 8.74 1.94
C LYS A 132 8.56 9.82 1.84
N GLN A 133 9.76 9.55 2.37
CA GLN A 133 10.89 10.48 2.28
C GLN A 133 11.42 10.53 0.84
N ARG A 134 11.62 9.37 0.21
CA ARG A 134 12.09 9.29 -1.18
C ARG A 134 11.07 9.81 -2.19
N LEU A 135 9.78 9.73 -1.89
CA LEU A 135 8.71 10.30 -2.71
C LEU A 135 8.82 11.83 -2.77
N ARG A 136 9.23 12.48 -1.68
CA ARG A 136 9.50 13.93 -1.68
C ARG A 136 10.64 14.28 -2.62
N GLU A 137 11.75 13.54 -2.54
CA GLU A 137 12.92 13.74 -3.41
C GLU A 137 12.54 13.53 -4.88
N HIS A 138 11.82 12.45 -5.19
CA HIS A 138 11.29 12.19 -6.52
C HIS A 138 10.36 13.31 -7.02
N ALA A 139 9.50 13.84 -6.16
CA ALA A 139 8.64 14.97 -6.50
C ALA A 139 9.43 16.27 -6.71
N GLU A 140 10.53 16.48 -5.99
CA GLU A 140 11.44 17.61 -6.18
C GLU A 140 12.13 17.55 -7.54
N GLU A 141 12.67 16.39 -7.91
CA GLU A 141 13.28 16.13 -9.23
C GLU A 141 12.31 16.42 -10.38
N LEU A 142 11.02 16.12 -10.19
CA LEU A 142 9.98 16.33 -11.19
C LEU A 142 9.31 17.71 -11.12
N GLY A 143 9.65 18.57 -10.15
CA GLY A 143 9.00 19.87 -9.96
C GLY A 143 7.54 19.78 -9.46
N LEU A 144 7.19 18.70 -8.77
CA LEU A 144 5.85 18.34 -8.30
C LEU A 144 5.63 18.56 -6.80
N LEU A 145 6.60 19.13 -6.06
CA LEU A 145 6.50 19.36 -4.61
C LEU A 145 5.21 20.08 -4.17
N LYS A 146 4.66 20.97 -5.01
CA LYS A 146 3.40 21.68 -4.73
C LYS A 146 2.18 20.77 -4.55
N HIS A 147 2.28 19.52 -5.01
CA HIS A 147 1.23 18.50 -4.91
C HIS A 147 1.42 17.55 -3.73
N LEU A 148 2.44 17.75 -2.89
CA LEU A 148 2.63 17.06 -1.63
C LEU A 148 2.32 17.99 -0.45
N PRO A 149 2.13 17.47 0.77
CA PRO A 149 2.17 18.28 1.99
C PRO A 149 3.51 19.02 2.08
N ALA A 150 3.49 20.25 2.62
CA ALA A 150 4.75 20.90 2.96
C ALA A 150 5.53 20.03 3.95
N HIS A 151 6.84 19.89 3.77
CA HIS A 151 7.71 19.14 4.66
C HIS A 151 8.52 20.13 5.49
N TYR A 152 8.57 19.89 6.80
CA TYR A 152 9.30 20.74 7.72
C TYR A 152 10.62 20.05 8.10
N PRO A 153 11.78 20.68 7.85
CA PRO A 153 13.08 20.08 8.15
C PRO A 153 13.41 20.08 9.65
N ALA A 154 12.63 20.80 10.48
CA ALA A 154 12.82 20.89 11.91
C ALA A 154 11.49 21.15 12.61
N LEU A 155 11.39 20.72 13.88
CA LEU A 155 10.19 20.86 14.70
C LEU A 155 9.84 22.34 14.96
N GLN A 156 10.83 23.14 15.36
CA GLN A 156 10.63 24.54 15.79
C GLN A 156 10.22 25.50 14.66
N GLY A 157 10.29 25.08 13.40
CA GLY A 157 9.92 25.88 12.23
C GLY A 157 8.65 25.42 11.52
N ALA A 158 7.97 24.39 12.04
CA ALA A 158 6.77 23.85 11.42
C ALA A 158 5.53 24.71 11.71
N ALA A 159 4.57 24.70 10.78
CA ALA A 159 3.23 25.20 11.06
C ALA A 159 2.39 24.08 11.68
N TYR A 160 1.84 24.35 12.87
CA TYR A 160 1.04 23.40 13.64
C TYR A 160 -0.48 23.71 13.54
N PRO A 161 -1.36 22.70 13.61
CA PRO A 161 -1.04 21.28 13.76
C PRO A 161 -0.34 20.68 12.54
N ALA A 162 0.53 19.71 12.79
CA ALA A 162 1.33 19.02 11.80
C ALA A 162 1.18 17.50 11.95
N VAL A 163 1.55 16.74 10.91
CA VAL A 163 1.55 15.28 10.94
C VAL A 163 2.98 14.78 11.04
N LEU A 164 3.29 14.16 12.18
CA LEU A 164 4.53 13.42 12.38
C LEU A 164 4.32 11.98 11.93
N LYS A 165 5.13 11.49 10.98
CA LYS A 165 5.04 10.15 10.41
C LYS A 165 6.37 9.43 10.49
N GLY A 166 6.34 8.13 10.74
CA GLY A 166 7.46 7.28 10.36
C GLY A 166 7.69 7.31 8.84
N ALA A 167 8.95 7.31 8.41
CA ALA A 167 9.33 7.21 7.00
C ALA A 167 8.80 5.91 6.38
N GLU A 168 8.80 4.84 7.18
CA GLU A 168 8.19 3.55 6.90
C GLU A 168 7.06 3.24 7.89
N GLY A 169 6.07 2.49 7.45
CA GLY A 169 4.95 2.10 8.29
C GLY A 169 3.68 1.79 7.52
N ASN A 170 2.81 1.00 8.12
CA ASN A 170 1.57 0.54 7.52
C ASN A 170 0.38 0.90 8.42
N HIS A 171 -0.79 1.16 7.83
CA HIS A 171 -2.05 1.29 8.58
C HIS A 171 -2.08 2.42 9.64
N GLY A 172 -1.33 3.50 9.42
CA GLY A 172 -1.26 4.64 10.36
C GLY A 172 -0.45 4.34 11.63
N SER A 173 0.24 3.20 11.73
CA SER A 173 1.24 3.01 12.78
C SER A 173 2.31 4.09 12.64
N ASN A 174 2.70 4.72 13.75
CA ASN A 174 3.67 5.81 13.77
C ASN A 174 3.22 7.06 13.00
N VAL A 175 1.91 7.34 12.97
CA VAL A 175 1.37 8.60 12.46
C VAL A 175 0.67 9.34 13.59
N HIS A 176 1.07 10.58 13.83
CA HIS A 176 0.59 11.41 14.93
C HIS A 176 0.23 12.79 14.39
N ILE A 177 -0.90 13.33 14.85
CA ILE A 177 -1.13 14.77 14.75
C ILE A 177 -0.54 15.39 16.00
N VAL A 178 0.38 16.33 15.80
CA VAL A 178 1.03 17.08 16.86
C VAL A 178 0.62 18.54 16.74
N HIS A 179 0.40 19.20 17.86
CA HIS A 179 -0.04 20.60 17.94
C HIS A 179 1.08 21.56 18.35
N SER A 180 2.25 21.04 18.75
CA SER A 180 3.43 21.85 19.04
C SER A 180 4.75 21.08 18.86
N PRO A 181 5.90 21.78 18.83
CA PRO A 181 7.22 21.15 18.85
C PRO A 181 7.44 20.25 20.08
N GLU A 182 6.89 20.64 21.23
CA GLU A 182 7.01 19.90 22.48
C GLU A 182 6.29 18.54 22.40
N GLU A 183 5.06 18.50 21.89
CA GLU A 183 4.34 17.24 21.65
C GLU A 183 5.09 16.33 20.67
N ALA A 184 5.72 16.90 19.64
CA ALA A 184 6.54 16.12 18.72
C ALA A 184 7.79 15.55 19.41
N LEU A 185 8.47 16.33 20.26
CA LEU A 185 9.65 15.88 21.02
C LEU A 185 9.33 14.78 22.04
N GLU A 186 8.11 14.72 22.57
CA GLU A 186 7.68 13.60 23.42
C GLU A 186 7.67 12.26 22.67
N ILE A 187 7.39 12.30 21.36
CA ILE A 187 7.34 11.12 20.48
C ILE A 187 8.73 10.82 19.90
N VAL A 188 9.46 11.86 19.49
CA VAL A 188 10.82 11.77 18.93
C VAL A 188 11.82 12.62 19.72
N PRO A 189 12.27 12.16 20.91
CA PRO A 189 13.17 12.95 21.76
C PRO A 189 14.51 13.32 21.11
N GLY A 190 14.95 12.54 20.10
CA GLY A 190 16.14 12.80 19.30
C GLY A 190 15.97 13.84 18.18
N GLY A 191 14.74 14.34 17.96
CA GLY A 191 14.40 15.18 16.82
C GLY A 191 13.98 14.38 15.58
N LEU A 192 13.97 15.05 14.42
CA LEU A 192 13.71 14.41 13.13
C LEU A 192 15.01 13.82 12.59
N ASP A 193 15.00 12.53 12.27
CA ASP A 193 16.05 11.80 11.56
C ASP A 193 15.48 11.18 10.27
N ASP A 194 16.20 10.24 9.66
CA ASP A 194 15.73 9.54 8.45
C ASP A 194 14.56 8.56 8.72
N GLU A 195 14.21 8.30 9.98
CA GLU A 195 13.08 7.44 10.34
C GLU A 195 11.78 8.23 10.52
N TRP A 196 11.85 9.56 10.65
CA TRP A 196 10.68 10.40 10.94
C TRP A 196 10.61 11.63 10.04
N LEU A 197 9.40 11.97 9.61
CA LEU A 197 9.12 13.15 8.83
C LEU A 197 7.97 13.96 9.44
N LEU A 198 8.11 15.28 9.41
CA LEU A 198 7.08 16.21 9.84
C LEU A 198 6.49 16.91 8.61
N GLN A 199 5.18 16.78 8.44
CA GLN A 199 4.44 17.29 7.28
C GLN A 199 3.31 18.22 7.70
N GLU A 200 2.90 19.10 6.80
CA GLU A 200 1.66 19.85 6.89
C GLU A 200 0.46 18.92 7.10
N LEU A 201 -0.41 19.25 8.07
CA LEU A 201 -1.72 18.62 8.18
C LEU A 201 -2.64 19.19 7.09
N ILE A 202 -3.20 18.31 6.26
CA ILE A 202 -4.22 18.69 5.27
C ILE A 202 -5.61 18.43 5.85
N PRO A 203 -6.34 19.46 6.31
CA PRO A 203 -7.65 19.28 6.90
C PRO A 203 -8.69 18.94 5.82
N GLY A 204 -9.62 18.06 6.16
CA GLY A 204 -10.71 17.67 5.29
C GLY A 204 -11.31 16.34 5.71
N GLN A 205 -12.63 16.24 5.65
CA GLN A 205 -13.38 15.03 6.01
C GLN A 205 -13.32 13.95 4.92
N VAL A 206 -13.02 14.33 3.68
CA VAL A 206 -12.98 13.40 2.55
C VAL A 206 -11.52 13.13 2.17
N GLU A 207 -11.14 11.86 2.21
CA GLU A 207 -9.90 11.33 1.64
C GLU A 207 -10.22 10.51 0.40
N TYR A 208 -9.39 10.64 -0.63
CA TYR A 208 -9.53 9.92 -1.88
C TYR A 208 -8.37 8.96 -2.06
N SER A 209 -8.67 7.81 -2.62
CA SER A 209 -7.73 6.76 -2.98
C SER A 209 -7.95 6.40 -4.44
N VAL A 210 -6.92 6.52 -5.29
CA VAL A 210 -7.03 6.21 -6.72
C VAL A 210 -6.08 5.08 -7.06
N SER A 211 -6.64 3.91 -7.33
CA SER A 211 -5.91 2.76 -7.87
C SER A 211 -5.73 2.93 -9.37
N LEU A 212 -4.49 2.80 -9.83
CA LEU A 212 -4.06 2.97 -11.22
C LEU A 212 -3.45 1.66 -11.74
N LEU A 213 -3.74 1.33 -13.00
CA LEU A 213 -2.96 0.39 -13.80
C LEU A 213 -2.10 1.20 -14.77
N VAL A 214 -0.79 1.01 -14.73
CA VAL A 214 0.18 1.85 -15.45
C VAL A 214 1.15 0.96 -16.21
N ASP A 215 1.49 1.38 -17.43
CA ASP A 215 2.55 0.74 -18.23
C ASP A 215 3.43 1.81 -18.87
N ASP A 216 4.71 1.82 -18.49
CA ASP A 216 5.73 2.79 -18.92
C ASP A 216 5.27 4.24 -18.74
N GLY A 217 4.74 4.52 -17.54
CA GLY A 217 4.18 5.81 -17.13
C GLY A 217 2.84 6.17 -17.75
N LYS A 218 2.30 5.37 -18.67
CA LYS A 218 0.98 5.63 -19.28
C LYS A 218 -0.13 5.03 -18.43
N LEU A 219 -1.13 5.86 -18.13
CA LEU A 219 -2.31 5.41 -17.42
C LEU A 219 -3.18 4.53 -18.33
N LEU A 220 -3.28 3.26 -17.98
CA LEU A 220 -4.15 2.31 -18.67
C LEU A 220 -5.54 2.29 -18.05
N ASP A 221 -5.64 2.30 -16.72
CA ASP A 221 -6.93 2.29 -16.03
C ASP A 221 -6.86 3.03 -14.69
N ASN A 222 -8.01 3.51 -14.21
CA ASN A 222 -8.11 4.14 -12.88
C ASN A 222 -9.44 3.86 -12.18
N ILE A 223 -9.39 3.77 -10.86
CA ILE A 223 -10.57 3.60 -10.00
C ILE A 223 -10.40 4.47 -8.76
N GLU A 224 -11.32 5.41 -8.57
CA GLU A 224 -11.38 6.24 -7.38
C GLU A 224 -12.23 5.57 -6.29
N THR A 225 -11.81 5.71 -5.04
CA THR A 225 -12.63 5.50 -3.85
C THR A 225 -12.51 6.71 -2.95
N ALA A 226 -13.64 7.33 -2.62
CA ALA A 226 -13.74 8.39 -1.63
C ALA A 226 -14.16 7.80 -0.27
N TYR A 227 -13.50 8.24 0.79
CA TYR A 227 -13.78 7.91 2.19
C TYR A 227 -14.14 9.20 2.91
N GLU A 228 -15.34 9.27 3.49
CA GLU A 228 -15.79 10.40 4.29
C GLU A 228 -15.69 10.03 5.77
N TYR A 229 -15.18 10.97 6.57
CA TYR A 229 -14.93 10.80 7.99
C TYR A 229 -15.64 11.86 8.84
N ASP A 230 -15.86 11.55 10.11
CA ASP A 230 -16.63 12.39 11.05
C ASP A 230 -15.99 13.75 11.36
N ARG A 231 -14.67 13.88 11.16
CA ARG A 231 -13.90 15.09 11.49
C ARG A 231 -12.86 15.42 10.41
N PRO A 232 -12.41 16.68 10.30
CA PRO A 232 -11.46 17.09 9.27
C PRO A 232 -9.99 16.76 9.60
N GLU A 233 -9.67 16.59 10.88
CA GLU A 233 -8.32 16.33 11.39
C GLU A 233 -8.30 14.96 12.07
N TYR A 234 -7.60 13.99 11.50
CA TYR A 234 -7.59 12.62 12.01
C TYR A 234 -6.38 11.83 11.54
N VAL A 235 -6.15 10.71 12.24
CA VAL A 235 -5.28 9.61 11.82
C VAL A 235 -6.09 8.32 11.86
N TRP A 236 -6.14 7.60 10.75
CA TRP A 236 -6.77 6.28 10.72
C TRP A 236 -5.97 5.28 11.57
N PRO A 237 -6.59 4.40 12.39
CA PRO A 237 -8.02 4.08 12.50
C PRO A 237 -8.77 4.84 13.61
N ASN A 238 -8.24 5.94 14.14
CA ASN A 238 -8.81 6.67 15.29
C ASN A 238 -9.89 7.69 14.86
N VAL A 239 -10.71 7.32 13.88
CA VAL A 239 -11.73 8.16 13.24
C VAL A 239 -12.91 7.31 12.81
N GLU A 240 -14.11 7.88 12.81
CA GLU A 240 -15.30 7.22 12.29
C GLU A 240 -15.43 7.48 10.79
N GLU A 241 -15.46 6.40 10.01
CA GLU A 241 -15.83 6.47 8.58
C GLU A 241 -17.35 6.60 8.49
N LEU A 242 -17.82 7.72 7.93
CA LEU A 242 -19.24 8.01 7.73
C LEU A 242 -19.77 7.36 6.46
N SER A 243 -19.00 7.45 5.37
CA SER A 243 -19.42 6.96 4.07
C SER A 243 -18.22 6.57 3.21
N ARG A 244 -18.50 5.77 2.18
CA ARG A 244 -17.53 5.32 1.19
C ARG A 244 -18.18 5.15 -0.17
N SER A 245 -17.53 5.60 -1.23
CA SER A 245 -18.03 5.44 -2.59
C SER A 245 -16.89 5.25 -3.59
N SER A 246 -17.03 4.28 -4.49
CA SER A 246 -16.15 4.09 -5.65
C SER A 246 -16.88 4.32 -6.98
N GLN A 247 -17.90 5.19 -6.97
CA GLN A 247 -18.68 5.58 -8.15
C GLN A 247 -18.21 6.90 -8.76
N GLY A 248 -17.26 7.59 -8.11
CA GLY A 248 -16.68 8.83 -8.59
C GLY A 248 -15.84 8.66 -9.85
N SER A 249 -15.62 9.77 -10.55
CA SER A 249 -14.66 9.88 -11.64
C SER A 249 -13.54 10.82 -11.23
N VAL A 250 -12.29 10.39 -11.38
CA VAL A 250 -11.14 11.24 -11.11
C VAL A 250 -11.13 12.42 -12.09
N PRO A 251 -11.10 13.68 -11.61
CA PRO A 251 -10.97 14.83 -12.49
C PRO A 251 -9.74 14.71 -13.41
N PRO A 252 -9.84 15.04 -14.73
CA PRO A 252 -8.72 14.88 -15.66
C PRO A 252 -7.45 15.62 -15.22
N ARG A 253 -7.59 16.81 -14.60
CA ARG A 253 -6.44 17.56 -14.06
C ARG A 253 -5.71 16.83 -12.93
N PHE A 254 -6.42 16.00 -12.16
CA PHE A 254 -5.81 15.22 -11.08
C PHE A 254 -5.09 14.00 -11.66
N LEU A 255 -5.67 13.33 -12.67
CA LEU A 255 -5.00 12.27 -13.41
C LEU A 255 -3.71 12.76 -14.07
N ALA A 256 -3.71 13.96 -14.67
CA ALA A 256 -2.50 14.53 -15.26
C ALA A 256 -1.38 14.75 -14.24
N VAL A 257 -1.73 15.18 -13.01
CA VAL A 257 -0.74 15.28 -11.92
C VAL A 257 -0.23 13.89 -11.53
N MET A 258 -1.13 12.91 -11.33
CA MET A 258 -0.72 11.54 -10.98
C MET A 258 0.18 10.92 -12.05
N GLU A 259 -0.14 11.08 -13.32
CA GLU A 259 0.67 10.61 -14.46
C GLU A 259 2.07 11.25 -14.45
N SER A 260 2.17 12.52 -14.05
CA SER A 260 3.45 13.23 -13.96
C SER A 260 4.40 12.64 -12.92
N PHE A 261 3.91 11.91 -11.91
CA PHE A 261 4.75 11.19 -10.94
C PHE A 261 5.31 9.87 -11.48
N LEU A 262 4.75 9.35 -12.57
CA LEU A 262 4.94 7.98 -13.02
C LEU A 262 5.85 7.76 -14.26
N PRO A 263 6.69 8.70 -14.76
CA PRO A 263 7.61 8.38 -15.87
C PRO A 263 8.42 7.09 -15.62
N GLY A 264 8.29 6.12 -16.54
CA GLY A 264 8.97 4.82 -16.47
C GLY A 264 8.38 3.81 -15.47
N PHE A 265 7.27 4.13 -14.80
CA PHE A 265 6.61 3.20 -13.89
C PHE A 265 5.69 2.24 -14.64
N SER A 266 5.82 0.94 -14.37
CA SER A 266 4.86 -0.09 -14.79
C SER A 266 4.38 -0.84 -13.56
N GLY A 267 3.07 -1.06 -13.43
CA GLY A 267 2.50 -1.80 -12.31
C GLY A 267 1.09 -1.36 -11.94
N ILE A 268 0.64 -1.86 -10.79
CA ILE A 268 -0.53 -1.32 -10.10
C ILE A 268 -0.03 -0.44 -8.96
N CYS A 269 -0.54 0.78 -8.86
CA CYS A 269 -0.26 1.66 -7.74
C CYS A 269 -1.51 2.36 -7.24
N ASN A 270 -1.42 2.98 -6.08
CA ASN A 270 -2.52 3.69 -5.43
C ASN A 270 -2.06 5.04 -4.88
N PHE A 271 -2.76 6.11 -5.24
CA PHE A 271 -2.52 7.46 -4.74
C PHE A 271 -3.54 7.81 -3.65
N ASN A 272 -3.07 8.12 -2.45
CA ASN A 272 -3.94 8.63 -1.37
C ASN A 272 -3.78 10.15 -1.28
N TYR A 273 -4.89 10.89 -1.31
CA TYR A 273 -4.86 12.35 -1.37
C TYR A 273 -6.09 13.00 -0.74
N LYS A 274 -5.95 14.29 -0.39
CA LYS A 274 -7.08 15.20 -0.15
C LYS A 274 -7.05 16.36 -1.15
N VAL A 275 -8.16 17.07 -1.26
CA VAL A 275 -8.26 18.30 -2.06
C VAL A 275 -8.18 19.50 -1.14
N ARG A 276 -7.24 20.41 -1.40
CA ARG A 276 -7.10 21.66 -0.65
C ARG A 276 -8.31 22.54 -0.90
N LYS A 277 -9.06 22.89 0.16
CA LYS A 277 -10.29 23.69 0.03
C LYS A 277 -10.07 25.07 -0.58
N THR A 278 -8.90 25.67 -0.33
CA THR A 278 -8.57 27.04 -0.78
C THR A 278 -8.23 27.12 -2.26
N THR A 279 -7.59 26.09 -2.83
CA THR A 279 -7.10 26.10 -4.21
C THR A 279 -7.82 25.12 -5.12
N GLY A 280 -8.47 24.09 -4.57
CA GLY A 280 -9.06 22.98 -5.34
C GLY A 280 -8.01 22.01 -5.92
N GLU A 281 -6.75 22.14 -5.51
CA GLU A 281 -5.63 21.29 -5.94
C GLU A 281 -5.53 20.02 -5.08
N ILE A 282 -5.05 18.92 -5.68
CA ILE A 282 -4.75 17.71 -4.92
C ILE A 282 -3.51 17.87 -4.07
N CYS A 283 -3.52 17.20 -2.93
CA CYS A 283 -2.39 17.02 -2.05
C CYS A 283 -2.22 15.53 -1.76
N ILE A 284 -1.24 14.91 -2.42
CA ILE A 284 -0.93 13.48 -2.36
C ILE A 284 -0.09 13.20 -1.13
N PHE A 285 -0.49 12.23 -0.31
CA PHE A 285 0.19 11.87 0.94
C PHE A 285 1.18 10.72 0.78
N GLU A 286 0.86 9.80 -0.12
CA GLU A 286 1.65 8.61 -0.41
C GLU A 286 1.22 8.01 -1.75
N ILE A 287 2.15 7.25 -2.34
CA ILE A 287 1.92 6.37 -3.47
C ILE A 287 2.28 4.97 -3.00
N ASN A 288 1.34 4.03 -3.09
CA ASN A 288 1.59 2.63 -2.76
C ASN A 288 1.73 1.86 -4.09
N THR A 289 2.88 1.27 -4.41
CA THR A 289 3.14 0.59 -5.70
C THR A 289 2.70 -0.88 -5.69
N ARG A 290 1.49 -1.13 -5.20
CA ARG A 290 0.95 -2.47 -4.96
C ARG A 290 -0.54 -2.53 -5.20
N VAL A 291 -1.09 -3.74 -5.17
CA VAL A 291 -2.54 -3.92 -5.02
C VAL A 291 -2.95 -3.39 -3.64
N GLY A 292 -3.77 -2.34 -3.66
CA GLY A 292 -4.31 -1.72 -2.46
C GLY A 292 -5.53 -2.45 -1.88
N ALA A 293 -5.83 -2.20 -0.60
CA ALA A 293 -7.04 -2.73 0.02
C ALA A 293 -8.31 -2.10 -0.57
N ASP A 294 -8.23 -0.86 -1.06
CA ASP A 294 -9.26 -0.18 -1.82
C ASP A 294 -9.66 -1.02 -3.05
N LEU A 295 -8.69 -1.40 -3.89
CA LEU A 295 -8.92 -2.25 -5.06
C LEU A 295 -9.37 -3.66 -4.66
N ALA A 296 -8.66 -4.28 -3.72
CA ALA A 296 -8.90 -5.66 -3.33
C ALA A 296 -10.21 -5.86 -2.57
N CYS A 297 -10.70 -4.88 -1.80
CA CYS A 297 -11.78 -5.07 -0.84
C CYS A 297 -12.94 -4.07 -1.00
N ASP A 298 -12.69 -2.85 -1.47
CA ASP A 298 -13.66 -1.76 -1.35
C ASP A 298 -14.40 -1.47 -2.67
N VAL A 299 -13.70 -1.55 -3.80
CA VAL A 299 -14.24 -1.28 -5.15
C VAL A 299 -15.36 -2.27 -5.55
N PRO A 300 -16.40 -1.86 -6.31
CA PRO A 300 -17.36 -2.78 -6.90
C PRO A 300 -16.69 -3.93 -7.66
N ARG A 301 -17.05 -5.18 -7.35
CA ARG A 301 -16.35 -6.37 -7.86
C ARG A 301 -16.23 -6.42 -9.40
N PRO A 302 -17.28 -6.08 -10.18
CA PRO A 302 -17.17 -6.02 -11.64
C PRO A 302 -16.13 -5.00 -12.12
N ARG A 303 -16.01 -3.86 -11.43
CA ARG A 303 -15.08 -2.79 -11.79
C ARG A 303 -13.63 -3.17 -11.50
N ALA A 304 -13.37 -3.77 -10.34
CA ALA A 304 -12.06 -4.31 -10.00
C ALA A 304 -11.67 -5.43 -10.98
N ARG A 305 -12.59 -6.36 -11.27
CA ARG A 305 -12.41 -7.40 -12.30
C ARG A 305 -11.99 -6.83 -13.65
N ALA A 306 -12.65 -5.77 -14.13
CA ALA A 306 -12.31 -5.15 -15.41
C ALA A 306 -10.86 -4.64 -15.46
N LEU A 307 -10.34 -4.09 -14.36
CA LEU A 307 -8.94 -3.67 -14.26
C LEU A 307 -7.98 -4.86 -14.36
N PHE A 308 -8.26 -5.96 -13.63
CA PHE A 308 -7.46 -7.19 -13.74
C PHE A 308 -7.55 -7.83 -15.13
N GLU A 309 -8.72 -7.81 -15.78
CA GLU A 309 -8.87 -8.29 -17.16
C GLU A 309 -8.06 -7.45 -18.14
N LYS A 310 -7.96 -6.14 -17.93
CA LYS A 310 -7.08 -5.25 -18.70
C LYS A 310 -5.60 -5.56 -18.48
N LEU A 311 -5.17 -5.83 -17.24
CA LEU A 311 -3.82 -6.32 -16.98
C LEU A 311 -3.56 -7.64 -17.74
N ALA A 312 -4.51 -8.56 -17.71
CA ALA A 312 -4.35 -9.84 -18.40
C ALA A 312 -4.20 -9.69 -19.93
N SER A 313 -4.81 -8.69 -20.56
CA SER A 313 -4.68 -8.49 -22.00
C SER A 313 -3.29 -7.98 -22.41
N LEU A 314 -2.55 -7.31 -21.52
CA LEU A 314 -1.15 -6.94 -21.76
C LEU A 314 -0.26 -8.17 -21.98
N GLY A 315 -0.49 -9.21 -21.19
CA GLY A 315 0.28 -10.47 -21.27
C GLY A 315 -0.03 -11.30 -22.51
N ALA A 316 -1.11 -11.01 -23.24
CA ALA A 316 -1.39 -11.63 -24.54
C ALA A 316 -0.61 -10.97 -25.69
N LEU A 317 -0.14 -9.74 -25.49
CA LEU A 317 0.55 -8.94 -26.51
C LEU A 317 2.07 -9.12 -26.49
N GLN A 318 2.64 -9.61 -25.39
CA GLN A 318 4.06 -9.93 -25.37
C GLN A 318 4.29 -11.26 -26.10
N PRO A 319 4.89 -11.26 -27.32
CA PRO A 319 5.30 -12.50 -27.94
C PRO A 319 6.27 -13.21 -27.00
N SER A 320 6.05 -14.51 -26.76
CA SER A 320 7.00 -15.39 -26.06
C SER A 320 8.40 -15.02 -26.51
N ALA A 321 9.22 -14.51 -25.60
CA ALA A 321 10.50 -13.90 -25.90
C ALA A 321 11.23 -14.71 -26.98
N ARG A 322 11.61 -14.03 -28.07
CA ARG A 322 12.45 -14.64 -29.11
C ARG A 322 13.68 -15.24 -28.40
N PRO A 323 14.05 -16.48 -28.68
CA PRO A 323 15.26 -17.07 -28.11
C PRO A 323 16.44 -16.13 -28.39
N GLN A 324 17.17 -15.78 -27.33
CA GLN A 324 18.45 -15.06 -27.42
C GLN A 324 19.50 -15.95 -28.10
#